data_AF-A0A2G5K8V2-F1
#
_entry.id   AF-A0A2G5K8V2-F1
#
_cell.length_a   1.000
_cell.length_b   1.000
_cell.length_c   1.000
_cell.angle_alpha   90.00
_cell.angle_beta   90.00
_cell.angle_gamma   90.00
#
_symmetry.space_group_name_H-M   'P 1'
#
loop_
_entity.id
_entity.type
_entity.pdbx_description
1 polymer ?
#
loop_
_entity_poly.entity_id
_entity_poly.type
_entity_poly.pdbx_seq_one_letter_code
_entity_poly.pdbx_strand_id
1 'polypeptide(L)'
;MSRQNKKFNVKQAFRKFNKCEHGGVTVEFVVVLPSFLLFILGMIVTSMLIATISDVQQLASDMTRQSLNYVYDAPTEEQLCAKLQQNVQPMLANQLVFLSGENISAINCELASDGRSSTVSVTYDLKNMVFMNFLSDMGWPKTTVTRQAVLML
;
A
#
# COMPACT_ATOMS: atom_id res chain seq x y z
N MET A 1 -22.14 70.60 22.86
CA MET A 1 -21.18 69.94 21.93
C MET A 1 -19.84 69.79 22.64
N SER A 2 -19.44 68.59 23.05
CA SER A 2 -18.09 68.34 23.59
C SER A 2 -17.57 67.02 23.01
N ARG A 3 -16.65 67.11 22.04
CA ARG A 3 -15.99 65.96 21.42
C ARG A 3 -14.79 65.56 22.28
N GLN A 4 -14.93 64.48 23.05
CA GLN A 4 -13.79 63.87 23.74
C GLN A 4 -12.94 63.07 22.75
N ASN A 5 -11.69 63.51 22.60
CA ASN A 5 -10.70 62.96 21.70
C ASN A 5 -10.01 61.74 22.37
N LYS A 6 -10.56 60.54 22.16
CA LYS A 6 -9.94 59.28 22.63
C LYS A 6 -8.69 58.99 21.80
N LYS A 7 -7.51 59.35 22.31
CA LYS A 7 -6.22 58.86 21.81
C LYS A 7 -6.18 57.35 21.96
N PHE A 8 -6.39 56.62 20.85
CA PHE A 8 -6.38 55.17 20.82
C PHE A 8 -4.95 54.67 21.02
N ASN A 9 -4.67 54.18 22.22
CA ASN A 9 -3.32 53.81 22.63
C ASN A 9 -3.01 52.38 22.15
N VAL A 10 -2.28 52.26 21.04
CA VAL A 10 -1.93 50.99 20.36
C VAL A 10 -1.30 49.95 21.32
N LYS A 11 -0.58 50.41 22.34
CA LYS A 11 0.00 49.56 23.39
C LYS A 11 -1.06 48.84 24.24
N GLN A 12 -2.23 49.44 24.45
CA GLN A 12 -3.35 48.80 25.17
C GLN A 12 -4.08 47.77 24.29
N ALA A 13 -4.15 48.00 22.98
CA ALA A 13 -4.75 47.05 22.04
C ALA A 13 -3.94 45.76 21.94
N PHE A 14 -2.61 45.86 21.80
CA PHE A 14 -1.72 44.69 21.81
C PHE A 14 -1.72 43.92 23.13
N ARG A 15 -1.80 44.62 24.27
CA ARG A 15 -1.89 43.96 25.59
C ARG A 15 -3.24 43.26 25.82
N LYS A 16 -4.31 43.69 25.13
CA LYS A 16 -5.60 42.98 25.12
C LYS A 16 -5.56 41.74 24.24
N PHE A 17 -4.92 41.79 23.07
CA PHE A 17 -4.75 40.61 22.21
C PHE A 17 -3.98 39.48 22.92
N ASN A 18 -2.95 39.82 23.70
CA ASN A 18 -2.16 38.83 24.44
C ASN A 18 -2.87 38.28 25.70
N LYS A 19 -4.04 38.81 26.07
CA LYS A 19 -4.90 38.32 27.17
C LYS A 19 -6.20 37.69 26.67
N CYS A 20 -6.43 37.64 25.36
CA CYS A 20 -7.57 36.97 24.78
C CYS A 20 -7.31 35.46 24.69
N GLU A 21 -7.57 34.72 25.78
CA GLU A 21 -7.54 33.25 25.84
C GLU A 21 -8.56 32.56 24.91
N HIS A 22 -9.54 33.30 24.38
CA HIS A 22 -10.58 32.77 23.50
C HIS A 22 -10.06 32.26 22.13
N GLY A 23 -8.78 32.44 21.81
CA GLY A 23 -8.15 31.88 20.61
C GLY A 23 -7.22 30.68 20.86
N GLY A 24 -6.88 30.37 22.12
CA GLY A 24 -5.92 29.29 22.44
C GLY A 24 -6.43 27.91 22.04
N VAL A 25 -7.70 27.64 22.31
CA VAL A 25 -8.38 26.38 21.95
C VAL A 25 -8.45 26.19 20.42
N THR A 26 -8.62 27.27 19.66
CA THR A 26 -8.64 27.21 18.20
C THR A 26 -7.28 26.85 17.61
N VAL A 27 -6.19 27.39 18.18
CA VAL A 27 -4.83 27.10 17.71
C VAL A 27 -4.45 25.64 18.02
N GLU A 28 -4.84 25.14 19.19
CA GLU A 28 -4.64 23.73 19.55
C GLU A 28 -5.41 22.80 18.60
N PHE A 29 -6.67 23.12 18.29
CA PHE A 29 -7.47 22.32 17.37
C PHE A 29 -6.94 22.34 15.93
N VAL A 30 -6.42 23.49 15.47
CA VAL A 30 -5.82 23.64 14.12
C VAL A 30 -4.58 22.77 13.94
N VAL A 31 -3.87 22.40 15.01
CA VAL A 31 -2.68 21.53 14.92
C VAL A 31 -3.04 20.07 15.22
N VAL A 32 -3.87 19.83 16.25
CA VAL A 32 -4.22 18.48 16.70
C VAL A 32 -5.09 17.76 15.68
N LEU A 33 -6.11 18.43 15.11
CA LEU A 33 -7.02 17.80 14.14
C LEU A 33 -6.29 17.29 12.89
N PRO A 34 -5.49 18.08 12.15
CA PRO A 34 -4.80 17.57 10.97
C PRO A 34 -3.77 16.49 11.33
N SER A 35 -3.10 16.60 12.48
CA SER A 35 -2.17 15.56 12.95
C SER A 35 -2.90 14.24 13.20
N PHE A 36 -4.08 14.29 13.83
CA PHE A 36 -4.92 13.12 14.09
C PHE A 36 -5.46 12.51 12.79
N LEU A 37 -5.88 13.33 11.82
CA LEU A 37 -6.30 12.85 10.51
C LEU A 37 -5.16 12.19 9.73
N LEU A 38 -3.95 12.76 9.78
CA LEU A 38 -2.76 12.15 9.19
C LEU A 38 -2.43 10.80 9.84
N PHE A 39 -2.60 10.70 11.16
CA PHE A 39 -2.40 9.45 11.87
C PHE A 39 -3.41 8.36 11.45
N ILE A 40 -4.70 8.71 11.34
CA ILE A 40 -5.73 7.78 10.83
C ILE A 40 -5.42 7.37 9.39
N LEU A 41 -5.07 8.32 8.53
CA LEU A 41 -4.72 8.05 7.14
C LEU A 41 -3.51 7.10 7.06
N GLY A 42 -2.50 7.31 7.90
CA GLY A 42 -1.36 6.41 8.03
C GLY A 42 -1.76 4.99 8.42
N MET A 43 -2.70 4.83 9.36
CA MET A 43 -3.24 3.51 9.72
C MET A 43 -3.97 2.83 8.55
N ILE A 44 -4.81 3.58 7.83
CA ILE A 44 -5.55 3.04 6.67
C ILE A 44 -4.57 2.55 5.61
N VAL A 45 -3.61 3.39 5.25
CA VAL A 45 -2.58 3.06 4.25
C VAL A 45 -1.78 1.83 4.67
N THR A 46 -1.32 1.78 5.93
CA THR A 46 -0.57 0.65 6.45
C THR A 46 -1.40 -0.64 6.42
N SER A 47 -2.69 -0.55 6.76
CA SER A 47 -3.60 -1.70 6.73
C SER A 47 -3.80 -2.22 5.31
N MET A 48 -4.00 -1.32 4.33
CA MET A 48 -4.10 -1.69 2.92
C MET A 48 -2.82 -2.35 2.42
N LEU A 49 -1.64 -1.82 2.79
CA LEU A 49 -0.37 -2.40 2.41
C LEU A 49 -0.22 -3.84 2.94
N ILE A 50 -0.55 -4.06 4.21
CA ILE A 50 -0.50 -5.40 4.81
C ILE A 50 -1.50 -6.34 4.12
N ALA A 51 -2.71 -5.86 3.82
CA ALA A 51 -3.72 -6.63 3.11
C ALA A 51 -3.22 -7.06 1.72
N THR A 52 -2.72 -6.13 0.90
CA THR A 52 -2.16 -6.46 -0.41
C THR A 52 -1.01 -7.45 -0.32
N ILE A 53 -0.09 -7.29 0.64
CA ILE A 53 1.02 -8.23 0.82
C ILE A 53 0.49 -9.63 1.16
N SER A 54 -0.53 -9.72 1.99
CA SER A 54 -1.16 -10.99 2.39
C SER A 54 -1.89 -11.64 1.22
N ASP A 55 -2.55 -10.85 0.37
CA ASP A 55 -3.20 -11.31 -0.86
C ASP A 55 -2.16 -11.85 -1.86
N VAL A 56 -1.00 -11.21 -2.02
CA VAL A 56 0.10 -11.70 -2.89
C VAL A 56 0.66 -13.03 -2.37
N GLN A 57 0.74 -13.21 -1.04
CA GLN A 57 1.14 -14.49 -0.45
C GLN A 57 0.11 -15.60 -0.70
N GLN A 58 -1.17 -15.30 -0.53
CA GLN A 58 -2.26 -16.24 -0.84
C GLN A 58 -2.23 -16.64 -2.32
N LEU A 59 -2.08 -15.66 -3.21
CA LEU A 59 -1.92 -15.89 -4.64
C LEU A 59 -0.73 -16.81 -4.95
N ALA A 60 0.45 -16.54 -4.40
CA ALA A 60 1.63 -17.40 -4.60
C ALA A 60 1.39 -18.84 -4.12
N SER A 61 0.75 -19.01 -2.96
CA SER A 61 0.38 -20.32 -2.41
C SER A 61 -0.61 -21.07 -3.32
N ASP A 62 -1.66 -20.40 -3.78
CA ASP A 62 -2.69 -21.03 -4.59
C ASP A 62 -2.20 -21.32 -6.02
N MET A 63 -1.31 -20.48 -6.56
CA MET A 63 -0.60 -20.77 -7.81
C MET A 63 0.32 -21.98 -7.67
N THR A 64 1.04 -22.10 -6.55
CA THR A 64 1.88 -23.27 -6.27
C THR A 64 1.04 -24.54 -6.17
N ARG A 65 -0.11 -24.49 -5.48
CA ARG A 65 -1.04 -25.63 -5.42
C ARG A 65 -1.59 -26.01 -6.79
N GLN A 66 -1.98 -25.03 -7.60
CA GLN A 66 -2.49 -25.29 -8.95
C GLN A 66 -1.41 -25.77 -9.91
N SER A 67 -0.13 -25.45 -9.66
CA SER A 67 0.98 -25.95 -10.47
C SER A 67 1.02 -27.49 -10.53
N LEU A 68 0.54 -28.17 -9.48
CA LEU A 68 0.42 -29.63 -9.45
C LEU A 68 -0.52 -30.21 -10.52
N ASN A 69 -1.58 -29.48 -10.86
CA ASN A 69 -2.51 -29.91 -11.91
C ASN A 69 -1.87 -29.83 -13.31
N TYR A 70 -0.81 -29.02 -13.46
CA TYR A 70 -0.13 -28.78 -14.72
C TYR A 70 1.23 -29.47 -14.82
N VAL A 71 1.76 -30.04 -13.73
CA VAL A 71 3.11 -30.65 -13.71
C VAL A 71 3.26 -31.83 -14.69
N TYR A 72 2.16 -32.55 -14.96
CA TYR A 72 2.16 -33.66 -15.92
C TYR A 72 2.04 -33.19 -17.38
N ASP A 73 1.35 -32.07 -17.62
CA ASP A 73 1.11 -31.51 -18.96
C ASP A 73 2.16 -30.47 -19.38
N ALA A 74 2.95 -29.97 -18.43
CA ALA A 74 4.01 -28.98 -18.62
C ALA A 74 5.32 -29.48 -17.98
N PRO A 75 6.07 -30.35 -18.68
CA PRO A 75 7.28 -30.99 -18.15
C PRO A 75 8.47 -30.03 -17.97
N THR A 76 8.40 -28.79 -18.47
CA THR A 76 9.44 -27.76 -18.28
C THR A 76 8.93 -26.58 -17.45
N GLU A 77 9.84 -25.93 -16.72
CA GLU A 77 9.55 -24.75 -15.89
C GLU A 77 8.88 -23.62 -16.69
N GLU A 78 9.39 -23.33 -17.90
CA GLU A 78 8.82 -22.31 -18.79
C GLU A 78 7.39 -22.64 -19.21
N GLN A 79 7.09 -23.90 -19.53
CA GLN A 79 5.75 -24.31 -19.93
C GLN A 79 4.78 -24.24 -18.75
N LEU A 80 5.24 -24.62 -17.56
CA LEU A 80 4.45 -24.55 -16.34
C LEU A 80 4.12 -23.09 -15.99
N CYS A 81 5.11 -22.21 -16.07
CA CYS A 81 4.94 -20.79 -15.78
C CYS A 81 4.04 -20.10 -16.82
N ALA A 82 4.20 -20.42 -18.11
CA ALA A 82 3.30 -19.92 -19.16
C ALA A 82 1.84 -20.34 -18.92
N LYS A 83 1.60 -21.61 -18.53
CA LYS A 83 0.26 -22.12 -18.23
C LYS A 83 -0.37 -21.43 -17.01
N LEU A 84 0.42 -21.23 -15.94
CA LEU A 84 -0.01 -20.55 -14.72
C LEU A 84 -0.32 -19.07 -14.99
N GLN A 85 0.52 -18.38 -15.75
CA GLN A 85 0.30 -16.98 -16.13
C GLN A 85 -0.92 -16.82 -17.04
N GLN A 86 -1.14 -17.73 -17.99
CA GLN A 86 -2.25 -17.61 -18.93
C GLN A 86 -3.61 -17.98 -18.33
N ASN A 87 -3.67 -19.00 -17.47
CA ASN A 87 -4.95 -19.57 -17.02
C ASN A 87 -5.27 -19.29 -15.54
N VAL A 88 -4.26 -19.26 -14.68
CA VAL A 88 -4.45 -19.19 -13.22
C VAL A 88 -4.38 -17.74 -12.72
N GLN A 89 -3.43 -16.96 -13.23
CA GLN A 89 -3.28 -15.55 -12.88
C GLN A 89 -4.59 -14.73 -13.07
N PRO A 90 -5.27 -14.73 -14.24
CA PRO A 90 -6.48 -13.92 -14.41
C PRO A 90 -7.65 -14.41 -13.55
N MET A 91 -7.72 -15.70 -13.26
CA MET A 91 -8.77 -16.27 -12.43
C MET A 91 -8.61 -15.85 -10.97
N LEU A 92 -7.38 -15.97 -10.44
CA LEU A 92 -7.11 -15.68 -9.03
C LEU A 92 -7.03 -14.18 -8.78
N ALA A 93 -6.41 -13.40 -9.69
CA ALA A 93 -6.32 -11.95 -9.53
C ALA A 93 -7.70 -11.27 -9.46
N ASN A 94 -8.72 -11.80 -10.15
CA ASN A 94 -10.08 -11.29 -10.06
C ASN A 94 -10.79 -11.62 -8.72
N GLN A 95 -10.24 -12.53 -7.93
CA GLN A 95 -10.82 -12.97 -6.66
C GLN A 95 -10.28 -12.18 -5.46
N LEU A 96 -9.16 -11.47 -5.62
CA LEU A 96 -8.49 -10.72 -4.55
C LEU A 96 -8.85 -9.23 -4.66
N VAL A 97 -9.52 -8.68 -3.65
CA VAL A 97 -10.10 -7.32 -3.68
C VAL A 97 -9.03 -6.22 -3.68
N PHE A 98 -7.88 -6.46 -3.03
CA PHE A 98 -6.81 -5.46 -2.91
C PHE A 98 -5.67 -5.66 -3.91
N LEU A 99 -5.86 -6.54 -4.89
CA LEU A 99 -4.82 -6.98 -5.80
C LEU A 99 -5.34 -6.85 -7.24
N SER A 100 -4.84 -5.85 -7.97
CA SER A 100 -5.09 -5.77 -9.42
C SER A 100 -4.11 -6.65 -10.18
N GLY A 101 -4.61 -7.52 -11.05
CA GLY A 101 -3.80 -8.38 -11.92
C GLY A 101 -2.83 -7.61 -12.82
N GLU A 102 -3.18 -6.38 -13.21
CA GLU A 102 -2.35 -5.50 -14.05
C GLU A 102 -1.03 -5.07 -13.37
N ASN A 103 -0.98 -5.15 -12.03
CA ASN A 103 0.19 -4.77 -11.24
C ASN A 103 1.10 -5.98 -10.92
N ILE A 104 0.79 -7.18 -11.43
CA ILE A 104 1.68 -8.34 -11.30
C ILE A 104 2.78 -8.22 -12.35
N SER A 105 3.98 -7.88 -11.91
CA SER A 105 5.13 -7.58 -12.78
C SER A 105 5.87 -8.81 -13.29
N ALA A 106 5.96 -9.88 -12.48
CA ALA A 106 6.64 -11.12 -12.86
C ALA A 106 6.10 -12.31 -12.06
N ILE A 107 6.04 -13.47 -12.72
CA ILE A 107 5.80 -14.78 -12.09
C ILE A 107 6.97 -15.65 -12.49
N ASN A 108 7.67 -16.21 -11.50
CA ASN A 108 8.79 -17.12 -11.71
C ASN A 108 8.43 -18.48 -11.12
N CYS A 109 8.71 -19.55 -11.86
CA CYS A 109 8.43 -20.92 -11.45
C CYS A 109 9.73 -21.69 -11.48
N GLU A 110 10.00 -22.43 -10.42
CA GLU A 110 11.19 -23.26 -10.29
C GLU A 110 10.74 -24.66 -9.90
N LEU A 111 11.11 -25.65 -10.70
CA LEU A 111 10.78 -27.05 -10.50
C LEU A 111 12.08 -27.78 -10.15
N ALA A 112 12.16 -28.34 -8.94
CA ALA A 112 13.36 -29.03 -8.53
C ALA A 112 13.68 -30.19 -9.50
N SER A 113 14.97 -30.38 -9.78
CA SER A 113 15.46 -31.37 -10.75
C SER A 113 15.06 -32.83 -10.44
N ASP A 114 14.61 -33.10 -9.21
CA ASP A 114 14.09 -34.38 -8.76
C ASP A 114 12.56 -34.52 -8.98
N GLY A 115 11.88 -33.46 -9.42
CA GLY A 115 10.43 -33.39 -9.62
C GLY A 115 9.63 -33.35 -8.31
N ARG A 116 10.29 -33.18 -7.16
CA ARG A 116 9.66 -33.33 -5.83
C ARG A 116 9.36 -32.01 -5.15
N SER A 117 9.72 -30.88 -5.71
CA SER A 117 9.27 -29.59 -5.19
C SER A 117 9.03 -28.58 -6.29
N SER A 118 7.96 -27.82 -6.16
CA SER A 118 7.58 -26.72 -7.04
C SER A 118 7.57 -25.43 -6.23
N THR A 119 8.29 -24.42 -6.71
CA THR A 119 8.36 -23.09 -6.12
C THR A 119 7.77 -22.09 -7.08
N VAL A 120 6.80 -21.29 -6.63
CA VAL A 120 6.25 -20.17 -7.41
C VAL A 120 6.52 -18.87 -6.68
N SER A 121 7.16 -17.95 -7.39
CA SER A 121 7.46 -16.60 -6.95
C SER A 121 6.61 -15.59 -7.72
N VAL A 122 5.92 -14.72 -7.01
CA VAL A 122 5.09 -13.65 -7.58
C VAL A 122 5.67 -12.31 -7.17
N THR A 123 5.94 -11.45 -8.15
CA THR A 123 6.40 -10.08 -7.92
C THR A 123 5.31 -9.08 -8.26
N TYR A 124 4.90 -8.32 -7.26
CA TYR A 124 3.85 -7.31 -7.34
C TYR A 124 4.44 -5.89 -7.33
N ASP A 125 3.92 -5.03 -8.18
CA ASP A 125 4.31 -3.62 -8.28
C ASP A 125 3.33 -2.73 -7.51
N LEU A 126 3.82 -2.02 -6.49
CA LEU A 126 3.00 -1.14 -5.65
C LEU A 126 2.85 0.27 -6.24
N LYS A 127 3.47 0.56 -7.41
CA LYS A 127 3.47 1.91 -8.02
C LYS A 127 2.08 2.49 -8.26
N ASN A 128 1.09 1.67 -8.61
CA ASN A 128 -0.26 2.17 -8.90
C ASN A 128 -1.09 2.51 -7.65
N MET A 129 -0.54 2.33 -6.44
CA MET A 129 -1.20 2.80 -5.23
C MET A 129 -1.04 4.32 -5.10
N VAL A 130 -2.17 5.03 -4.96
CA VAL A 130 -2.22 6.50 -4.88
C VAL A 130 -1.23 7.06 -3.84
N PHE A 131 -1.09 6.39 -2.70
CA PHE A 131 -0.14 6.79 -1.66
C PHE A 131 1.33 6.57 -2.03
N MET A 132 1.64 5.51 -2.79
CA MET A 132 3.01 5.25 -3.24
C MET A 132 3.47 6.26 -4.29
N ASN A 133 2.57 6.78 -5.12
CA ASN A 133 2.87 7.89 -6.02
C ASN A 133 3.28 9.14 -5.23
N PHE A 134 2.53 9.49 -4.18
CA PHE A 134 2.87 10.61 -3.29
C PHE A 134 4.23 10.44 -2.59
N LEU A 135 4.56 9.24 -2.12
CA LEU A 135 5.88 8.94 -1.56
C LEU A 135 6.99 9.01 -2.62
N SER A 136 6.73 8.53 -3.84
CA SER A 136 7.71 8.52 -4.92
C SER A 136 8.05 9.92 -5.43
N ASP A 137 7.07 10.84 -5.43
CA ASP A 137 7.30 12.28 -5.68
C ASP A 137 8.19 12.91 -4.62
N MET A 138 8.20 12.34 -3.40
CA MET A 138 9.10 12.70 -2.31
C MET A 138 10.49 12.06 -2.40
N GLY A 139 10.80 11.41 -3.54
CA GLY A 139 12.10 10.80 -3.83
C GLY A 139 12.27 9.37 -3.29
N TRP A 140 11.20 8.73 -2.79
CA TRP A 140 11.29 7.35 -2.32
C TRP A 140 11.29 6.35 -3.50
N PRO A 141 12.13 5.30 -3.46
CA PRO A 141 12.24 4.35 -4.55
C PRO A 141 10.94 3.58 -4.73
N LYS A 142 10.56 3.38 -6.00
CA LYS A 142 9.37 2.60 -6.38
C LYS A 142 9.49 1.18 -5.82
N THR A 143 8.53 0.80 -4.98
CA THR A 143 8.62 -0.43 -4.19
C THR A 143 7.93 -1.58 -4.91
N THR A 144 8.67 -2.65 -5.17
CA THR A 144 8.10 -3.95 -5.58
C THR A 144 8.13 -4.91 -4.39
N VAL A 145 7.17 -5.84 -4.36
CA VAL A 145 7.09 -6.88 -3.34
C VAL A 145 7.13 -8.23 -4.02
N THR A 146 8.14 -9.03 -3.72
CA THR A 146 8.25 -10.42 -4.18
C THR A 146 7.88 -11.36 -3.04
N ARG A 147 6.99 -12.31 -3.31
CA ARG A 147 6.62 -13.39 -2.39
C ARG A 147 6.72 -14.74 -3.09
N GLN A 148 7.25 -15.71 -2.37
CA GLN A 148 7.47 -17.07 -2.86
C GLN A 148 6.70 -18.06 -1.99
N ALA A 149 6.20 -19.11 -2.61
CA ALA A 149 5.64 -20.27 -1.94
C ALA A 149 6.27 -21.54 -2.53
N VAL A 150 6.52 -22.51 -1.65
CA VAL A 150 7.17 -23.78 -1.99
C VAL A 150 6.23 -24.90 -1.59
N LEU A 151 6.05 -25.87 -2.47
CA LEU A 151 5.32 -27.10 -2.18
C LEU A 151 6.22 -28.29 -2.48
N MET A 152 6.31 -29.22 -1.53
CA MET A 152 7.06 -30.47 -1.65
C MET A 152 6.09 -31.64 -1.84
N LEU A 153 6.43 -32.55 -2.76
CA LEU A 153 5.70 -33.75 -3.18
C LEU A 153 6.26 -35.02 -2.54
#